data_AF-A0A0E3YD43-F1
#
_entry.id   AF-A0A0E3YD43-F1
#
_cell.length_a   1.000
_cell.length_b   1.000
_cell.length_c   1.000
_cell.angle_alpha   90.00
_cell.angle_beta   90.00
_cell.angle_gamma   90.00
#
_symmetry.space_group_name_H-M   'P 1'
#
loop_
_entity.id
_entity.type
_entity.pdbx_description
1 polymer ?
#
loop_
_entity_poly.entity_id
_entity_poly.type
_entity_poly.pdbx_seq_one_letter_code
_entity_poly.pdbx_strand_id
1 'polypeptide(L)'
;MLAQRREASLRAALVRLASVAREAADNVVACERACDDQRDAWQRALSRGGVYGPREAAGAARLVEEERTSLVNAKARHSSAIDIAQQAEANVREQRERLESNTRKQEKLRELLKFYRT
;
A
#
# COMPACT_ATOMS: atom_id res chain seq x y z
N MET A 1 -21.55 25.71 15.99
CA MET A 1 -20.32 24.99 16.38
C MET A 1 -20.26 23.53 15.91
N LEU A 2 -21.35 22.74 15.93
CA LEU A 2 -21.30 21.30 15.58
C LEU A 2 -20.87 21.00 14.13
N ALA A 3 -21.37 21.76 13.15
CA ALA A 3 -21.05 21.56 11.73
C ALA A 3 -19.56 21.77 11.41
N GLN A 4 -18.97 22.85 11.92
CA GLN A 4 -17.54 23.15 11.77
C GLN A 4 -16.66 22.08 12.42
N ARG A 5 -17.05 21.59 13.61
CA ARG A 5 -16.34 20.49 14.28
C ARG A 5 -16.37 19.20 13.45
N ARG A 6 -17.52 18.88 12.85
CA ARG A 6 -17.66 17.71 11.97
C ARG A 6 -16.77 17.82 10.73
N GLU A 7 -16.75 18.99 10.08
CA GLU A 7 -15.91 19.25 8.93
C GLU A 7 -14.41 19.15 9.27
N ALA A 8 -13.99 19.74 10.40
CA ALA A 8 -12.62 19.63 10.90
C ALA A 8 -12.22 18.17 11.14
N SER A 9 -13.09 17.37 11.76
CA SER A 9 -12.85 15.93 11.97
C SER A 9 -12.74 15.16 10.66
N LEU A 10 -13.58 15.47 9.65
CA LEU A 10 -13.52 14.82 8.34
C LEU A 10 -12.22 15.15 7.59
N ARG A 11 -11.76 16.41 7.66
CA ARG A 11 -10.46 16.82 7.10
C ARG A 11 -9.29 16.18 7.82
N ALA A 12 -9.31 16.12 9.15
CA ALA A 12 -8.28 15.46 9.93
C ALA A 12 -8.20 13.95 9.61
N ALA A 13 -9.35 13.29 9.43
CA ALA A 13 -9.39 11.90 8.98
C ALA A 13 -8.81 11.74 7.57
N LEU A 14 -9.12 12.66 6.65
CA LEU A 14 -8.55 12.65 5.29
C LEU A 14 -7.02 12.78 5.29
N VAL A 15 -6.46 13.67 6.12
CA VAL A 15 -5.01 13.83 6.26
C VAL A 15 -4.34 12.53 6.74
N ARG A 16 -4.92 11.88 7.76
CA ARG A 16 -4.40 10.60 8.26
C ARG A 16 -4.46 9.50 7.20
N LEU A 17 -5.59 9.37 6.51
CA LEU A 17 -5.74 8.37 5.44
C LEU A 17 -4.79 8.63 4.28
N ALA A 18 -4.54 9.90 3.93
CA ALA A 18 -3.55 10.26 2.91
C ALA A 18 -2.12 9.89 3.32
N SER A 19 -1.76 10.06 4.60
CA SER A 19 -0.47 9.59 5.13
C SER A 19 -0.34 8.07 5.00
N VAL A 20 -1.36 7.33 5.44
CA VAL A 20 -1.39 5.86 5.36
C VAL A 20 -1.30 5.38 3.91
N ALA A 21 -2.01 6.03 2.98
CA ALA A 21 -1.92 5.68 1.56
C ALA A 21 -0.52 5.92 0.99
N ARG A 22 0.14 7.00 1.39
CA ARG A 22 1.53 7.27 0.99
C ARG A 22 2.50 6.22 1.56
N GLU A 23 2.39 5.91 2.85
CA GLU A 23 3.21 4.89 3.50
C GLU A 23 3.01 3.50 2.85
N ALA A 24 1.77 3.15 2.48
CA ALA A 24 1.48 1.92 1.78
C ALA A 24 2.11 1.90 0.37
N ALA A 25 2.07 3.01 -0.37
CA ALA A 25 2.73 3.13 -1.66
C ALA A 25 4.27 3.02 -1.54
N ASP A 26 4.87 3.66 -0.54
CA ASP A 26 6.30 3.55 -0.27
C ASP A 26 6.69 2.11 0.08
N ASN A 27 5.84 1.38 0.81
CA ASN A 27 6.05 -0.03 1.13
C ASN A 27 5.95 -0.95 -0.10
N VAL A 28 5.09 -0.63 -1.08
CA VAL A 28 5.06 -1.35 -2.37
C VAL A 28 6.41 -1.23 -3.06
N VAL A 29 6.96 -0.02 -3.16
CA VAL A 29 8.28 0.24 -3.77
C VAL A 29 9.39 -0.50 -3.03
N ALA A 30 9.35 -0.53 -1.69
CA ALA A 30 10.32 -1.28 -0.90
C ALA A 30 10.23 -2.80 -1.16
N CYS A 31 9.02 -3.33 -1.26
CA CYS A 31 8.78 -4.74 -1.56
C CYS A 31 9.20 -5.11 -3.00
N GLU A 32 9.00 -4.22 -3.97
CA GLU A 32 9.47 -4.38 -5.34
C GLU A 32 11.00 -4.51 -5.39
N ARG A 33 11.72 -3.57 -4.76
CA ARG A 33 13.19 -3.63 -4.64
C ARG A 33 13.67 -4.91 -3.97
N ALA A 34 13.01 -5.33 -2.89
CA ALA A 34 13.35 -6.58 -2.21
C ALA A 34 13.11 -7.82 -3.10
N CYS A 35 12.10 -7.79 -3.98
CA CYS A 35 11.89 -8.86 -4.96
C CYS A 35 13.02 -8.89 -6.01
N ASP A 36 13.50 -7.72 -6.43
CA ASP A 36 14.61 -7.60 -7.37
C ASP A 36 15.92 -8.11 -6.77
N ASP A 37 16.27 -7.67 -5.55
CA ASP A 37 17.43 -8.15 -4.80
C ASP A 37 17.41 -9.68 -4.63
N GLN A 38 16.23 -10.24 -4.33
CA GLN A 38 16.04 -11.67 -4.15
C GLN A 38 16.11 -12.43 -5.49
N ARG A 39 15.70 -11.81 -6.60
CA ARG A 39 15.86 -12.39 -7.94
C ARG A 39 17.33 -12.48 -8.30
N ASP A 40 18.11 -11.44 -8.00
CA ASP A 40 19.55 -11.41 -8.24
C ASP A 40 20.31 -12.41 -7.36
N ALA A 41 19.88 -12.59 -6.11
CA ALA A 41 20.43 -13.62 -5.22
C ALA A 41 20.18 -15.03 -5.78
N TRP A 42 18.95 -15.31 -6.23
CA TRP A 42 18.60 -16.59 -6.83
C TRP A 42 19.37 -16.86 -8.14
N GLN A 43 19.50 -15.86 -9.02
CA GLN A 43 20.30 -15.98 -10.25
C GLN A 43 21.79 -16.25 -9.95
N ARG A 44 22.36 -15.56 -8.95
CA ARG A 44 23.73 -15.81 -8.49
C ARG A 44 23.88 -17.24 -7.96
N ALA A 45 22.93 -17.74 -7.18
CA ALA A 45 22.93 -19.12 -6.70
C ALA A 45 22.89 -20.13 -7.85
N LEU A 46 22.01 -19.92 -8.85
CA LEU A 46 21.91 -20.77 -10.04
C LEU A 46 23.22 -20.81 -10.83
N SER A 47 23.88 -19.67 -11.01
CA SER A 47 25.14 -19.58 -11.77
C SER A 47 26.29 -20.40 -11.17
N ARG A 48 26.24 -20.67 -9.85
CA ARG A 48 27.28 -21.42 -9.13
C ARG A 48 27.05 -22.93 -9.17
N GLY A 49 25.83 -23.39 -9.44
CA GLY A 49 25.46 -24.82 -9.41
C GLY A 49 26.20 -25.72 -10.40
N GLY A 50 26.82 -25.15 -11.45
CA GLY A 50 27.60 -25.90 -12.45
C GLY A 50 29.10 -26.05 -12.16
N VAL A 51 29.62 -25.45 -11.08
CA VAL A 51 31.07 -25.32 -10.81
C VAL A 51 31.57 -26.33 -9.77
N TYR A 52 30.66 -27.08 -9.14
CA TYR A 52 30.93 -27.84 -7.92
C TYR A 52 31.01 -29.36 -8.14
N GLY A 53 31.86 -30.04 -7.34
CA GLY A 53 31.92 -31.50 -7.31
C GLY A 53 30.66 -32.14 -6.68
N PRO A 54 30.46 -33.47 -6.76
CA PRO A 54 29.17 -34.12 -6.43
C PRO A 54 28.61 -33.81 -5.02
N ARG A 55 29.48 -33.65 -4.02
CA ARG A 55 29.08 -33.36 -2.63
C ARG A 55 28.68 -31.90 -2.42
N GLU A 56 29.36 -31.02 -3.14
CA GLU A 56 29.11 -29.57 -3.15
C GLU A 56 27.89 -29.23 -4.01
N ALA A 57 27.62 -30.02 -5.06
CA ALA A 57 26.44 -29.91 -5.90
C ALA A 57 25.13 -30.13 -5.12
N ALA A 58 25.10 -31.07 -4.16
CA ALA A 58 23.96 -31.27 -3.28
C ALA A 58 23.71 -30.07 -2.35
N GLY A 59 24.78 -29.45 -1.82
CA GLY A 59 24.69 -28.22 -1.03
C GLY A 59 24.25 -27.01 -1.86
N ALA A 60 24.77 -26.88 -3.09
CA ALA A 60 24.38 -25.83 -4.03
C ALA A 60 22.90 -25.95 -4.46
N ALA A 61 22.41 -27.17 -4.70
CA ALA A 61 21.01 -27.42 -5.02
C ALA A 61 20.07 -26.98 -3.88
N ARG A 62 20.45 -27.26 -2.62
CA ARG A 62 19.69 -26.82 -1.46
C ARG A 62 19.64 -25.28 -1.34
N LEU A 63 20.77 -24.61 -1.53
CA LEU A 63 20.84 -23.14 -1.50
C LEU A 63 19.96 -22.51 -2.60
N VAL A 64 19.95 -23.08 -3.81
CA VAL A 64 19.08 -22.60 -4.90
C VAL A 64 17.61 -22.71 -4.53
N GLU A 65 17.17 -23.81 -3.91
CA GLU A 65 15.79 -23.96 -3.46
C GLU A 65 15.44 -23.03 -2.29
N GLU A 66 16.37 -22.81 -1.35
CA GLU A 66 16.21 -21.82 -0.27
C GLU A 66 16.01 -20.41 -0.87
N GLU A 67 16.85 -19.98 -1.81
CA GLU A 67 16.70 -18.69 -2.49
C GLU A 67 15.41 -18.60 -3.33
N ARG A 68 14.98 -19.71 -3.95
CA ARG A 68 13.71 -19.78 -4.69
C ARG A 68 12.51 -19.60 -3.75
N THR A 69 12.49 -20.26 -2.59
CA THR A 69 11.41 -20.09 -1.61
C THR A 69 11.37 -18.68 -1.05
N SER A 70 12.54 -18.08 -0.78
CA SER A 70 12.65 -16.68 -0.37
C SER A 70 12.12 -15.73 -1.45
N LEU A 71 12.36 -16.00 -2.74
CA LEU A 71 11.77 -15.22 -3.86
C LEU A 71 10.26 -15.33 -3.94
N VAL A 72 9.70 -16.54 -3.74
CA VAL A 72 8.24 -16.73 -3.68
C VAL A 72 7.64 -15.93 -2.54
N ASN A 73 8.25 -15.98 -1.36
CA ASN A 73 7.81 -15.21 -0.20
C ASN A 73 7.90 -13.70 -0.42
N ALA A 74 8.97 -13.21 -1.05
CA ALA A 74 9.12 -11.80 -1.40
C ALA A 74 8.00 -11.34 -2.34
N LYS A 75 7.69 -12.13 -3.39
CA LYS A 75 6.59 -11.85 -4.31
C LYS A 75 5.23 -11.83 -3.62
N ALA A 76 4.98 -12.76 -2.70
CA ALA A 76 3.73 -12.79 -1.93
C ALA A 76 3.57 -11.55 -1.02
N ARG A 77 4.68 -11.06 -0.43
CA ARG A 77 4.67 -9.80 0.33
C ARG A 77 4.41 -8.61 -0.58
N HIS A 78 5.01 -8.57 -1.77
CA HIS A 78 4.78 -7.52 -2.75
C HIS A 78 3.32 -7.47 -3.22
N SER A 79 2.70 -8.62 -3.53
CA SER A 79 1.27 -8.64 -3.88
C SER A 79 0.39 -8.15 -2.73
N SER A 80 0.66 -8.60 -1.51
CA SER A 80 -0.08 -8.12 -0.33
C SER A 80 0.10 -6.61 -0.10
N ALA A 81 1.29 -6.07 -0.35
CA ALA A 81 1.54 -4.63 -0.25
C ALA A 81 0.72 -3.84 -1.28
N ILE A 82 0.57 -4.36 -2.50
CA ILE A 82 -0.27 -3.76 -3.54
C ILE A 82 -1.74 -3.73 -3.09
N ASP A 83 -2.26 -4.84 -2.57
CA ASP A 83 -3.65 -4.92 -2.10
C ASP A 83 -3.91 -3.90 -0.98
N ILE A 84 -2.97 -3.76 -0.05
CA ILE A 84 -3.05 -2.77 1.04
C ILE A 84 -3.02 -1.35 0.49
N ALA A 85 -2.15 -1.05 -0.47
CA ALA A 85 -2.06 0.28 -1.09
C ALA A 85 -3.37 0.63 -1.83
N GLN A 86 -3.92 -0.31 -2.61
CA GLN A 86 -5.20 -0.13 -3.29
C GLN A 86 -6.35 0.13 -2.31
N GLN A 87 -6.40 -0.61 -1.19
CA GLN A 87 -7.39 -0.39 -0.15
C GLN A 87 -7.23 0.98 0.52
N ALA A 88 -5.99 1.41 0.79
CA ALA A 88 -5.72 2.72 1.37
C ALA A 88 -6.15 3.86 0.45
N GLU A 89 -5.89 3.75 -0.86
CA GLU A 89 -6.38 4.69 -1.86
C GLU A 89 -7.91 4.72 -1.96
N ALA A 90 -8.56 3.55 -1.90
CA ALA A 90 -10.02 3.46 -1.86
C ALA A 90 -10.59 4.21 -0.64
N ASN A 91 -9.99 4.04 0.53
CA ASN A 91 -10.41 4.74 1.76
C ASN A 91 -10.24 6.27 1.63
N VAL A 92 -9.17 6.74 0.97
CA VAL A 92 -8.97 8.16 0.69
C VAL A 92 -10.06 8.71 -0.24
N ARG A 93 -10.41 7.97 -1.30
CA ARG A 93 -11.50 8.36 -2.22
C ARG A 93 -12.83 8.47 -1.48
N GLU A 94 -13.19 7.44 -0.72
CA GLU A 94 -14.43 7.43 0.06
C GLU A 94 -14.48 8.61 1.04
N GLN A 95 -13.36 8.93 1.70
CA GLN A 95 -13.32 10.07 2.63
C GLN A 95 -13.44 11.43 1.92
N ARG A 96 -12.93 11.57 0.70
CA ARG A 96 -13.14 12.78 -0.13
C ARG A 96 -14.61 12.94 -0.50
N GLU A 97 -15.27 11.87 -0.92
CA GLU A 97 -16.70 11.86 -1.23
C GLU A 97 -17.56 12.25 -0.01
N ARG A 98 -17.20 11.74 1.17
CA ARG A 98 -17.86 12.13 2.44
C ARG A 98 -17.70 13.61 2.74
N LEU A 99 -16.53 14.20 2.47
CA LEU A 99 -16.26 15.63 2.67
C LEU A 99 -17.05 16.48 1.67
N GLU A 100 -17.09 16.07 0.41
CA GLU A 100 -17.86 16.75 -0.64
C GLU A 100 -19.36 16.71 -0.33
N SER A 101 -19.89 15.54 0.03
CA SER A 101 -21.28 15.37 0.46
C SER A 101 -21.62 16.24 1.67
N ASN A 102 -20.70 16.36 2.65
CA ASN A 102 -20.89 17.26 3.78
C ASN A 102 -20.98 18.72 3.34
N THR A 103 -20.09 19.14 2.43
CA THR A 103 -20.04 20.51 1.92
C THR A 103 -21.33 20.87 1.20
N ARG A 104 -21.81 20.01 0.29
CA ARG A 104 -23.09 20.19 -0.43
C ARG A 104 -24.28 20.30 0.54
N LYS A 105 -24.30 19.47 1.60
CA LYS A 105 -25.35 19.54 2.64
C LYS A 105 -25.32 20.85 3.43
N GLN A 106 -24.11 21.34 3.77
CA GLN A 106 -23.99 22.62 4.45
C GLN A 106 -24.44 23.79 3.57
N GLU A 107 -24.11 23.77 2.28
CA GLU A 107 -24.52 24.80 1.32
C GLU A 107 -26.04 24.87 1.19
N LYS A 108 -26.70 23.72 0.96
CA LYS A 108 -28.17 23.63 0.93
C LYS A 108 -28.82 24.12 2.22
N LEU A 109 -28.23 23.81 3.38
CA LEU A 109 -28.74 24.32 4.66
C LEU A 109 -28.61 25.85 4.74
N ARG A 110 -27.50 26.42 4.28
CA ARG A 110 -27.32 27.89 4.24
C ARG A 110 -28.36 28.54 3.33
N GLU A 111 -28.66 27.95 2.17
CA GLU A 111 -29.71 28.44 1.27
C GLU A 111 -31.08 28.42 1.95
N LEU A 112 -31.47 27.29 2.56
CA LEU A 112 -32.74 27.18 3.28
C LEU A 112 -32.84 28.21 4.41
N LEU A 113 -31.78 28.38 5.20
CA LEU A 113 -31.76 29.38 6.28
C LEU A 113 -31.87 30.82 5.78
N LYS A 114 -31.44 31.12 4.53
CA LYS A 114 -31.67 32.43 3.91
C LYS A 114 -33.15 32.63 3.59
N PHE A 115 -33.84 31.60 3.08
CA PHE A 115 -35.28 31.67 2.78
C PHE A 115 -36.17 31.83 4.03
N TYR A 116 -35.80 31.26 5.17
CA TYR A 116 -36.57 31.35 6.42
C TYR A 116 -36.21 32.56 7.31
N ARG A 117 -35.28 33.42 6.88
CA ARG A 117 -34.90 34.66 7.61
C ARG A 117 -35.55 35.92 7.05
N THR A 118 -36.29 35.81 5.95
CA THR A 118 -37.32 36.75 5.49
C THR A 118 -38.66 36.38 6.10
#